data_AF-A0A966TJB2-F1
#
_entry.id   AF-A0A966TJB2-F1
#
_cell.length_a   1.000
_cell.length_b   1.000
_cell.length_c   1.000
_cell.angle_alpha   90.00
_cell.angle_beta   90.00
_cell.angle_gamma   90.00
#
_symmetry.space_group_name_H-M   'P 1'
#
loop_
_entity.id
_entity.type
_entity.pdbx_description
1 polymer ?
#
loop_
_entity_poly.entity_id
_entity_poly.type
_entity_poly.pdbx_seq_one_letter_code
_entity_poly.pdbx_strand_id
1 'polypeptide(L)' 'MECVVRWAGPETMSFIAETGSGHSFVMDGAPEGGGRDLAPRPMEALLAGAAACTAYDVVLILRKS' A
#
# COMPACT_ATOMS: atom_id res chain seq x y z
N MET A 1 -14.95 2.50 -2.07
CA MET A 1 -13.48 2.47 -1.89
C MET A 1 -12.89 2.76 -3.25
N GLU A 2 -12.53 4.02 -3.49
CA GLU A 2 -11.85 4.41 -4.74
C GLU A 2 -10.36 4.50 -4.48
N CYS A 3 -9.57 4.00 -5.42
CA CYS A 3 -8.11 4.09 -5.40
C CYS A 3 -7.62 4.16 -6.85
N VAL A 4 -6.84 5.19 -7.17
CA VAL A 4 -6.21 5.32 -8.48
C VAL A 4 -4.72 5.01 -8.31
N VAL A 5 -4.22 4.05 -9.08
CA VAL A 5 -2.81 3.69 -9.09
C VAL A 5 -2.16 4.19 -10.37
N ARG A 6 -1.05 4.92 -10.24
CA ARG A 6 -0.26 5.44 -11.36
C ARG A 6 1.16 4.89 -11.29
N TRP A 7 1.67 4.46 -12.43
CA TRP A 7 3.07 4.12 -12.57
C TRP A 7 3.92 5.39 -12.65
N ALA A 8 5.06 5.41 -11.94
CA ALA A 8 5.92 6.58 -11.83
C ALA A 8 6.80 6.84 -13.08
N GLY A 9 6.79 5.92 -14.05
CA GLY A 9 7.43 6.11 -15.36
C GLY A 9 8.46 5.03 -15.71
N PRO A 10 8.99 5.07 -16.95
CA PRO A 10 9.78 3.98 -17.54
C PRO A 10 11.11 3.67 -16.84
N GLU A 11 11.65 4.58 -16.03
CA GLU A 11 12.94 4.41 -15.36
C GLU A 11 12.83 3.70 -13.99
N THR A 12 11.62 3.30 -13.57
CA THR A 12 11.39 2.73 -12.23
C THR A 12 10.20 1.78 -12.21
N MET A 13 10.20 0.81 -11.31
CA MET A 13 9.00 0.03 -10.97
C MET A 13 8.24 0.56 -9.75
N SER A 14 8.22 1.89 -9.59
CA SER A 14 7.46 2.56 -8.54
C SER A 14 6.04 2.91 -8.98
N PHE A 15 5.10 2.82 -8.03
CA PHE A 15 3.68 3.12 -8.20
C PHE A 15 3.22 4.08 -7.11
N ILE A 16 2.41 5.05 -7.49
CA ILE A 16 1.75 5.98 -6.56
C ILE A 16 0.27 5.61 -6.52
N ALA A 17 -0.23 5.31 -5.33
CA ALA A 17 -1.64 5.07 -5.08
C ALA A 17 -2.27 6.30 -4.41
N GLU A 18 -3.34 6.83 -4.98
CA GLU A 18 -4.17 7.89 -4.42
C GLU A 18 -5.49 7.30 -3.93
N THR A 19 -5.75 7.38 -2.62
CA THR A 19 -6.96 6.86 -1.98
C THR A 19 -8.10 7.86 -2.05
N GLY A 20 -9.35 7.38 -2.06
CA GLY A 20 -10.54 8.25 -2.01
C GLY A 20 -10.67 9.10 -0.73
N SER A 21 -9.86 8.83 0.30
CA SER A 21 -9.73 9.68 1.50
C SER A 21 -8.74 10.85 1.33
N GLY A 22 -8.14 11.02 0.15
CA GLY A 22 -7.18 12.10 -0.14
C GLY A 22 -5.76 11.82 0.33
N HIS A 23 -5.39 10.56 0.57
CA HIS A 23 -4.02 10.17 0.93
C HIS A 23 -3.31 9.53 -0.24
N SER A 24 -2.00 9.70 -0.29
CA SER A 24 -1.14 9.06 -1.28
C SER A 24 -0.07 8.24 -0.59
N PHE A 25 0.28 7.10 -1.18
CA PHE A 25 1.43 6.32 -0.76
C PHE A 25 2.10 5.65 -1.96
N VAL A 26 3.36 5.27 -1.77
CA VAL A 26 4.21 4.70 -2.81
C VAL A 26 4.40 3.20 -2.56
N MET A 27 4.47 2.44 -3.64
CA MET A 27 4.93 1.05 -3.67
C MET A 27 6.04 0.93 -4.71
N ASP A 28 6.97 -0.01 -4.54
CA ASP A 28 8.08 -0.21 -5.47
C ASP A 28 8.35 -1.70 -5.70
N GLY A 29 8.98 -2.03 -6.81
CA GLY A 29 9.44 -3.38 -7.11
C GLY A 29 10.70 -3.75 -6.33
N ALA A 30 11.01 -5.04 -6.32
CA ALA A 30 12.34 -5.51 -5.93
C ALA A 30 13.38 -5.13 -7.01
N PRO A 31 14.68 -4.98 -6.66
CA PRO A 31 15.73 -4.66 -7.62
C PRO A 31 15.79 -5.61 -8.82
N GLU A 32 15.55 -6.91 -8.61
CA GLU A 32 15.56 -7.94 -9.65
C GLU A 32 14.42 -7.75 -10.67
N GLY A 33 13.35 -7.05 -10.28
CA GLY A 33 12.21 -6.71 -11.13
C GLY A 33 12.31 -5.32 -11.78
N GLY A 34 13.42 -4.60 -11.61
CA GLY A 34 13.58 -3.21 -12.08
C GLY A 34 13.05 -2.14 -11.10
N GLY A 35 12.71 -2.54 -9.87
CA GLY A 35 12.42 -1.60 -8.79
C GLY A 35 13.68 -1.06 -8.13
N ARG A 36 13.50 -0.12 -7.22
CA ARG A 36 14.61 0.55 -6.51
C ARG A 36 14.67 0.21 -5.03
N ASP A 37 13.75 -0.64 -4.56
CA ASP A 37 13.57 -0.99 -3.14
C ASP A 37 13.40 0.25 -2.24
N LEU A 38 12.66 1.25 -2.72
CA LEU A 38 12.43 2.51 -2.00
C LEU A 38 11.07 2.58 -1.29
N ALA A 39 10.22 1.58 -1.49
CA ALA A 39 8.91 1.46 -0.88
C ALA A 39 8.49 -0.02 -0.79
N PRO A 40 7.46 -0.36 0.02
CA PRO A 40 6.96 -1.73 0.09
C PRO A 40 6.54 -2.26 -1.28
N ARG A 41 6.69 -3.56 -1.48
CA ARG A 41 6.22 -4.23 -2.69
C ARG A 41 4.69 -4.19 -2.70
N PRO A 42 4.03 -4.15 -3.87
CA PRO A 42 2.57 -4.11 -3.93
C PRO A 42 1.89 -5.23 -3.12
N MET A 43 2.46 -6.43 -3.12
CA MET A 43 1.96 -7.54 -2.31
C MET A 43 2.18 -7.34 -0.81
N GLU A 44 3.27 -6.72 -0.38
CA GLU A 44 3.49 -6.39 1.03
C GLU A 44 2.46 -5.35 1.50
N ALA A 45 2.20 -4.32 0.70
CA ALA A 45 1.19 -3.31 0.98
C ALA A 45 -0.22 -3.92 1.07
N LEU A 46 -0.57 -4.84 0.15
CA LEU A 46 -1.83 -5.56 0.18
C LEU A 46 -2.00 -6.37 1.48
N LEU A 47 -0.99 -7.17 1.83
CA LEU A 47 -1.03 -8.03 3.02
C LEU A 47 -1.08 -7.19 4.30
N ALA A 48 -0.30 -6.12 4.39
CA ALA A 48 -0.33 -5.19 5.51
C ALA A 48 -1.70 -4.52 5.65
N GLY A 49 -2.30 -4.07 4.54
CA GLY A 49 -3.63 -3.46 4.54
C GLY A 49 -4.72 -4.44 4.99
N ALA A 50 -4.69 -5.68 4.49
CA ALA A 50 -5.63 -6.73 4.90
C ALA A 50 -5.48 -7.08 6.39
N ALA A 51 -4.25 -7.25 6.87
CA ALA A 51 -3.98 -7.51 8.29
C ALA A 51 -4.44 -6.34 9.18
N ALA A 52 -4.19 -5.10 8.76
CA ALA A 52 -4.65 -3.91 9.47
C ALA A 52 -6.17 -3.83 9.53
N CYS A 53 -6.88 -4.18 8.45
CA CYS A 53 -8.35 -4.22 8.42
C CYS A 53 -8.90 -5.18 9.49
N THR A 54 -8.37 -6.40 9.56
CA THR A 54 -8.77 -7.39 10.57
C THR A 54 -8.43 -6.92 11.98
N ALA A 55 -7.23 -6.38 12.20
CA ALA A 55 -6.80 -5.90 13.50
C ALA A 55 -7.63 -4.70 14.00
N TYR A 56 -8.10 -3.84 13.08
CA TYR A 56 -8.94 -2.69 13.39
C TYR A 56 -10.23 -3.12 14.12
N ASP A 57 -10.89 -4.16 13.63
CA ASP A 57 -12.12 -4.69 14.24
C ASP A 57 -11.87 -5.22 15.66
N VAL A 58 -10.77 -5.95 15.85
CA VAL A 58 -10.36 -6.45 17.18
C VAL A 58 -10.11 -5.30 18.15
N VAL A 59 -9.35 -4.29 17.73
CA VAL A 59 -9.07 -3.10 18.55
C VAL A 59 -10.36 -2.35 18.90
N LEU A 60 -11.30 -2.24 17.97
CA LEU A 60 -12.59 -1.58 18.21
C LEU A 60 -13.43 -2.32 19.26
N ILE A 61 -13.42 -3.67 19.25
CA ILE A 61 -14.09 -4.50 20.26
C ILE A 61 -13.44 -4.27 21.64
N LEU A 62 -12.11 -4.36 21.71
CA LEU A 62 -11.36 -4.21 22.96
C LEU A 62 -11.53 -2.82 23.59
N ARG A 63 -11.64 -1.75 22.77
CA ARG A 63 -11.83 -0.38 23.27
C ARG A 63 -13.25 -0.05 23.74
N LYS A 64 -14.25 -0.82 23.32
CA LYS A 64 -15.65 -0.66 23.77
C LYS A 64 -15.94 -1.39 25.07
N SER A 65 -15.02 -2.22 25.54
CA SER A 65 -15.14 -3.04 26.76
C SER A 65 -14.62 -2.31 27.99
#